data_AF-A0A5B7JND6-F1
#
_entry.id   AF-A0A5B7JND6-F1
#
_cell.length_a   1.000
_cell.length_b   1.000
_cell.length_c   1.000
_cell.angle_alpha   90.00
_cell.angle_beta   90.00
_cell.angle_gamma   90.00
#
_symmetry.space_group_name_H-M   'P 1'
#
loop_
_entity.id
_entity.type
_entity.pdbx_description
1 polymer ?
#
loop_
_entity_poly.entity_id
_entity_poly.type
_entity_poly.pdbx_seq_one_letter_code
_entity_poly.pdbx_strand_id
1 'polypeptide(L)'
;MKGIMSHKKTHEVEVMAQVIARLAEGQGVNWLVDLGSGRGYLTSSLVLQYGRQVVAIDSSSSNTSSALVRNTKLKVNIFLKFPLFP
;
A
#
# COMPACT_ATOMS: atom_id res chain seq x y z
N MET A 1 -11.70 1.33 -0.29
CA MET A 1 -11.38 0.23 -1.26
C MET A 1 -12.45 -0.87 -1.27
N LYS A 2 -13.74 -0.51 -1.13
CA LYS A 2 -14.83 -1.49 -0.98
C LYS A 2 -15.04 -2.29 -2.27
N GLY A 3 -15.36 -3.59 -2.14
CA GLY A 3 -15.65 -4.49 -3.25
C GLY A 3 -14.45 -5.25 -3.86
N ILE A 4 -13.23 -5.00 -3.39
CA ILE A 4 -12.01 -5.69 -3.87
C ILE A 4 -11.57 -6.81 -2.91
N MET A 5 -11.95 -6.71 -1.64
CA MET A 5 -11.59 -7.62 -0.56
C MET A 5 -12.84 -8.04 0.22
N SER A 6 -12.74 -9.11 1.01
CA SER A 6 -13.79 -9.47 1.97
C SER A 6 -14.04 -8.34 2.98
N HIS A 7 -15.22 -8.32 3.60
CA HIS A 7 -15.56 -7.33 4.62
C HIS A 7 -14.55 -7.30 5.77
N LYS A 8 -14.17 -8.47 6.31
CA LYS A 8 -13.18 -8.58 7.38
C LYS A 8 -11.83 -7.96 6.97
N LYS A 9 -11.29 -8.36 5.82
CA LYS A 9 -9.99 -7.86 5.36
C LYS A 9 -10.03 -6.37 5.05
N THR A 10 -11.15 -5.87 4.54
CA THR A 10 -11.35 -4.43 4.32
C THR A 10 -11.29 -3.66 5.62
N HIS A 11 -11.99 -4.13 6.66
CA HIS A 11 -11.97 -3.50 7.97
C HIS A 11 -10.57 -3.47 8.59
N GLU A 12 -9.85 -4.60 8.57
CA GLU A 12 -8.48 -4.67 9.08
C GLU A 12 -7.55 -3.66 8.38
N VAL A 13 -7.64 -3.56 7.05
CA VAL A 13 -6.84 -2.62 6.26
C VAL A 13 -7.21 -1.17 6.58
N GLU A 14 -8.50 -0.84 6.67
CA GLU A 14 -8.97 0.53 6.94
C GLU A 14 -8.52 1.01 8.33
N VAL A 15 -8.67 0.17 9.36
CA VAL A 15 -8.23 0.48 10.72
C VAL A 15 -6.71 0.69 10.78
N MET A 16 -5.94 -0.21 10.18
CA MET A 16 -4.47 -0.11 10.19
C MET A 16 -3.98 1.14 9.43
N ALA A 17 -4.58 1.45 8.28
CA ALA A 17 -4.23 2.63 7.51
C ALA A 17 -4.47 3.92 8.31
N GLN A 18 -5.58 3.99 9.05
CA GLN A 18 -5.89 5.15 9.90
C GLN A 18 -4.85 5.35 11.00
N VAL A 19 -4.48 4.27 11.70
CA VAL A 19 -3.49 4.32 12.77
C VAL A 19 -2.14 4.81 12.24
N ILE A 20 -1.65 4.19 11.15
CA ILE A 20 -0.37 4.56 10.54
C ILE A 20 -0.40 6.01 10.04
N ALA A 21 -1.48 6.44 9.38
CA ALA A 21 -1.59 7.79 8.86
C ALA A 21 -1.54 8.86 9.95
N ARG A 22 -2.19 8.62 11.10
CA ARG A 22 -2.17 9.51 12.27
C ARG A 22 -0.80 9.56 12.92
N LEU A 23 -0.13 8.42 13.07
CA LEU A 23 1.24 8.37 13.58
C LEU A 23 2.21 9.12 12.67
N ALA A 24 2.15 8.87 11.36
CA ALA A 24 2.99 9.54 10.38
C ALA A 24 2.74 11.06 10.35
N GLU A 25 1.49 11.50 10.49
CA GLU A 25 1.12 12.91 10.61
C GLU A 25 1.77 13.56 11.84
N GLY A 26 1.56 12.97 13.02
CA GLY A 26 2.03 13.52 14.28
C GLY A 26 3.56 13.55 14.40
N GLN A 27 4.25 12.69 13.67
CA GLN A 27 5.72 12.62 13.64
C GLN A 27 6.34 13.34 12.43
N GLY A 28 5.54 13.95 11.56
CA GLY A 28 6.06 14.65 10.36
C GLY A 28 6.77 13.72 9.38
N VAL A 29 6.36 12.44 9.28
CA VAL A 29 7.00 11.45 8.41
C VAL A 29 6.58 11.67 6.96
N ASN A 30 7.57 11.90 6.08
CA ASN A 30 7.35 12.08 4.65
C ASN A 30 7.14 10.76 3.91
N TRP A 31 7.99 9.75 4.18
CA TRP A 31 8.01 8.47 3.47
C TRP A 31 7.75 7.29 4.40
N LEU A 32 6.87 6.41 3.99
CA LEU A 32 6.61 5.12 4.63
C LEU A 32 7.21 3.99 3.78
N VAL A 33 7.69 2.94 4.43
CA VAL A 33 8.16 1.71 3.76
C VAL A 33 7.33 0.55 4.25
N ASP A 34 6.64 -0.12 3.32
CA ASP A 34 5.75 -1.26 3.59
C ASP A 34 6.45 -2.56 3.11
N LEU A 35 7.09 -3.25 4.06
CA LEU A 35 7.85 -4.49 3.81
C LEU A 35 6.93 -5.71 3.94
N GLY A 36 6.93 -6.58 2.94
CA GLY A 36 5.96 -7.68 2.88
C GLY A 36 4.55 -7.17 2.57
N SER A 37 4.46 -6.13 1.73
CA SER A 37 3.21 -5.43 1.39
C SER A 37 2.15 -6.32 0.73
N GLY A 38 2.52 -7.54 0.32
CA GLY A 38 1.66 -8.49 -0.35
C GLY A 38 1.06 -7.86 -1.61
N ARG A 39 -0.26 -7.94 -1.72
CA ARG A 39 -1.00 -7.35 -2.86
C ARG A 39 -1.18 -5.83 -2.76
N GLY A 40 -0.52 -5.16 -1.82
CA GLY A 40 -0.46 -3.71 -1.69
C GLY A 40 -1.75 -3.05 -1.22
N TYR A 41 -2.62 -3.77 -0.49
CA TYR A 41 -3.91 -3.21 -0.09
C TYR A 41 -3.80 -2.12 0.98
N LEU A 42 -2.99 -2.37 2.02
CA LEU A 42 -2.69 -1.36 3.04
C LEU A 42 -2.02 -0.15 2.42
N THR A 43 -1.01 -0.39 1.58
CA THR A 43 -0.30 0.64 0.85
C THR A 43 -1.24 1.49 -0.01
N SER A 44 -2.14 0.84 -0.76
CA SER A 44 -3.17 1.53 -1.57
C SER A 44 -4.07 2.41 -0.72
N SER A 45 -4.44 1.94 0.48
CA SER A 45 -5.26 2.73 1.40
C SER A 45 -4.52 3.97 1.91
N LEU A 46 -3.25 3.83 2.30
CA LEU A 46 -2.40 4.94 2.77
C LEU A 46 -2.19 6.01 1.71
N VAL A 47 -1.97 5.60 0.46
CA VAL A 47 -1.79 6.53 -0.67
C VAL A 47 -3.10 7.21 -1.03
N LEU A 48 -4.18 6.44 -1.25
CA LEU A 48 -5.44 6.96 -1.79
C LEU A 48 -6.28 7.73 -0.77
N GLN A 49 -6.34 7.25 0.49
CA GLN A 49 -7.22 7.84 1.50
C GLN A 49 -6.50 8.91 2.34
N TYR A 50 -5.18 8.78 2.50
CA TYR A 50 -4.40 9.63 3.39
C TYR A 50 -3.28 10.42 2.69
N GLY A 51 -3.12 10.28 1.37
CA GLY A 51 -2.15 11.04 0.58
C GLY A 51 -0.69 10.77 0.96
N ARG A 52 -0.38 9.65 1.61
CA ARG A 52 0.97 9.34 2.09
C ARG A 52 1.87 8.86 0.96
N GLN A 53 3.15 9.23 1.00
CA GLN A 53 4.16 8.68 0.11
C GLN A 53 4.64 7.35 0.70
N VAL A 54 4.48 6.26 -0.06
CA VAL A 54 4.79 4.91 0.43
C VAL A 54 5.57 4.15 -0.62
N VAL A 55 6.63 3.47 -0.20
CA VAL A 55 7.36 2.48 -0.98
C VAL A 55 6.95 1.09 -0.51
N ALA A 56 6.26 0.34 -1.37
CA ALA A 56 5.85 -1.03 -1.08
C ALA A 56 6.84 -2.05 -1.66
N ILE A 57 7.26 -3.02 -0.85
CA ILE A 57 8.18 -4.09 -1.25
C ILE A 57 7.58 -5.44 -0.83
N ASP A 58 7.67 -6.44 -1.71
CA ASP A 58 7.31 -7.83 -1.42
C ASP A 58 8.22 -8.76 -2.22
N SER A 59 8.59 -9.91 -1.65
CA SER A 59 9.47 -10.87 -2.33
C SER A 59 8.74 -11.72 -3.37
N SER A 60 7.40 -11.79 -3.30
CA SER A 60 6.60 -12.58 -4.25
C SER A 60 6.25 -11.78 -5.49
N SER A 61 6.74 -12.21 -6.64
CA SER A 61 6.44 -11.59 -7.94
C SER A 61 4.94 -11.64 -8.29
N SER A 62 4.21 -12.64 -7.81
CA SER A 62 2.76 -12.75 -7.99
C SER A 62 2.00 -11.65 -7.25
N ASN A 63 2.45 -11.32 -6.05
CA ASN A 63 1.90 -10.24 -5.23
C ASN A 63 2.15 -8.89 -5.90
N THR A 64 3.40 -8.60 -6.25
CA THR A 64 3.79 -7.32 -6.87
C THR A 64 3.15 -7.12 -8.24
N SER A 65 3.04 -8.16 -9.08
CA SER A 65 2.37 -8.06 -10.39
C SER A 65 0.88 -7.75 -10.27
N SER A 66 0.18 -8.46 -9.37
CA SER A 66 -1.25 -8.23 -9.14
C SER A 66 -1.53 -6.84 -8.53
N ALA A 67 -0.62 -6.35 -7.70
CA ALA A 67 -0.68 -5.01 -7.13
C ALA A 67 -0.44 -3.95 -8.21
N LEU A 68 0.57 -4.13 -9.06
CA LEU A 68 0.89 -3.21 -10.16
C LEU A 68 -0.29 -3.01 -11.10
N VAL A 69 -0.93 -4.10 -11.55
CA VAL A 69 -2.13 -4.04 -12.42
C VAL A 69 -3.25 -3.22 -11.76
N ARG A 70 -3.45 -3.39 -10.45
CA ARG A 70 -4.43 -2.61 -9.69
C ARG A 70 -4.04 -1.15 -9.59
N ASN A 71 -2.78 -0.85 -9.34
CA ASN A 71 -2.27 0.52 -9.25
C ASN A 71 -2.44 1.27 -10.57
N THR A 72 -2.22 0.61 -11.71
CA THR A 72 -2.50 1.19 -13.04
C THR A 72 -3.98 1.55 -13.18
N LYS A 73 -4.90 0.68 -12.74
CA LYS A 73 -6.36 0.96 -12.77
C LYS A 73 -6.75 2.11 -11.84
N LEU A 74 -6.08 2.22 -10.70
CA LEU A 74 -6.31 3.26 -9.69
C LEU A 74 -5.48 4.53 -9.97
N LYS A 75 -4.64 4.56 -11.01
CA LYS A 75 -3.76 5.66 -11.42
C LYS A 75 -2.86 6.18 -10.28
N VAL A 76 -2.29 5.27 -9.51
CA VAL A 76 -1.38 5.55 -8.39
C VAL A 76 -0.03 4.89 -8.59
N ASN A 77 1.04 5.52 -8.09
CA ASN A 77 2.39 5.00 -8.21
C ASN A 77 2.90 4.54 -6.83
N ILE A 78 2.65 3.26 -6.53
CA ILE A 78 2.76 2.70 -5.15
C ILE A 78 3.95 1.74 -4.99
N PHE A 79 4.42 1.14 -6.09
CA PHE A 79 5.45 0.10 -6.06
C PHE A 79 6.69 0.57 -6.79
N LEU A 80 7.83 0.38 -6.14
CA LEU A 80 9.12 0.30 -6.82
C LEU A 80 9.39 -1.19 -7.09
N LYS A 81 9.66 -1.52 -8.35
CA LYS A 81 9.90 -2.90 -8.77
C LYS A 81 11.28 -3.31 -8.27
N PHE A 82 11.35 -4.15 -7.23
CA PHE A 82 12.57 -4.87 -6.87
C PHE A 82 12.63 -6.19 -7.67
N PRO A 83 13.78 -6.59 -8.24
CA PRO A 83 15.08 -5.96 -8.03
C PRO A 83 15.29 -4.77 -8.97
N LEU A 84 15.68 -3.64 -8.38
CA LEU A 84 16.38 -2.55 -9.07
C LEU A 84 17.88 -2.88 -9.21
N PHE A 85 18.26 -4.14 -9.01
CA PHE A 85 19.59 -4.68 -9.25
C PHE A 85 19.48 -5.76 -10.33
N PRO A 86 20.46 -5.85 -11.26
CA PRO A 86 20.48 -6.87 -12.30
C PRO A 86 20.37 -8.29 -11.75
#